data_AF-A0A8X8ICM1-F1
#
_entry.id   AF-A0A8X8ICM1-F1
#
_cell.length_a   1.000
_cell.length_b   1.000
_cell.length_c   1.000
_cell.angle_alpha   90.00
_cell.angle_beta   90.00
_cell.angle_gamma   90.00
#
_symmetry.space_group_name_H-M   'P 1'
#
loop_
_entity.id
_entity.type
_entity.pdbx_description
1 polymer ?
#
loop_
_entity_poly.entity_id
_entity_poly.type
_entity_poly.pdbx_seq_one_letter_code
_entity_poly.pdbx_strand_id
1 'polypeptide(L)'
;MKTRSMIFTLYGDYIRHYGGEIWIGSLIRLLEAFGHNAQSVRAAMSRMQKQGWVKSHKRGNKSYYSLTERGKKRMNVAAKRIFKLKPERWDGKWRMLIYSIPETKRHIRDELRKELVWSGFGSLSHSCWISPNPLEEQVAEMVERYGLDDYVDFFVAENKGPNDNKSLVERCWDLEEINGRYQEFIDHYSKRFVIDRNKIEMNKMSDEECFVERTKLVHEYRKFLFVDPGLPGELLPDHWLGEHAAALFRDYYQILAKPASRFFEEVFAEGQNGQKEPKYDVLDHPFIIER
;
A
#
# COMPACT_ATOMS: atom_id res chain seq x y z
N MET A 1 1.79 -16.30 -3.64
CA MET A 1 1.00 -15.13 -3.17
C MET A 1 -0.50 -15.46 -3.25
N LYS A 2 -1.37 -14.89 -2.41
CA LYS A 2 -2.84 -15.13 -2.49
C LYS A 2 -3.43 -14.36 -3.69
N THR A 3 -4.23 -15.02 -4.52
CA THR A 3 -4.82 -14.44 -5.75
C THR A 3 -5.56 -13.12 -5.51
N ARG A 4 -6.41 -13.04 -4.46
CA ARG A 4 -7.12 -11.79 -4.08
C ARG A 4 -6.16 -10.62 -3.85
N SER A 5 -5.04 -10.91 -3.18
CA SER A 5 -4.05 -9.91 -2.82
C SER A 5 -3.37 -9.37 -4.09
N MET A 6 -3.07 -10.24 -5.05
CA MET A 6 -2.53 -9.86 -6.36
C MET A 6 -3.51 -9.05 -7.20
N ILE A 7 -4.79 -9.42 -7.20
CA ILE A 7 -5.83 -8.64 -7.90
C ILE A 7 -5.80 -7.19 -7.41
N PHE A 8 -5.73 -6.95 -6.09
CA PHE A 8 -5.56 -5.59 -5.57
C PHE A 8 -4.27 -4.91 -6.02
N THR A 9 -3.16 -5.64 -6.16
CA THR A 9 -1.92 -5.08 -6.72
C THR A 9 -2.15 -4.63 -8.16
N LEU A 10 -2.74 -5.47 -9.01
CA LEU A 10 -3.00 -5.14 -10.42
C LEU A 10 -3.97 -3.96 -10.57
N TYR A 11 -4.99 -3.87 -9.71
CA TYR A 11 -5.87 -2.70 -9.72
C TYR A 11 -5.14 -1.42 -9.32
N GLY A 12 -4.24 -1.50 -8.33
CA GLY A 12 -3.50 -0.35 -7.84
C GLY A 12 -2.39 0.12 -8.78
N ASP A 13 -1.66 -0.82 -9.39
CA ASP A 13 -0.45 -0.55 -10.18
C ASP A 13 -0.72 -0.37 -11.68
N TYR A 14 -1.81 -0.96 -12.19
CA TYR A 14 -2.16 -0.89 -13.60
C TYR A 14 -3.60 -0.40 -13.79
N ILE A 15 -4.61 -1.23 -13.51
CA ILE A 15 -5.99 -1.07 -14.03
C ILE A 15 -6.60 0.31 -13.74
N ARG A 16 -6.33 0.90 -12.56
CA ARG A 16 -6.81 2.25 -12.22
C ARG A 16 -6.39 3.34 -13.21
N HIS A 17 -5.26 3.15 -13.90
CA HIS A 17 -4.70 4.07 -14.90
C HIS A 17 -5.20 3.79 -16.32
N TYR A 18 -5.98 2.71 -16.50
CA TYR A 18 -6.57 2.30 -17.78
C TYR A 18 -8.10 2.26 -17.66
N GLY A 19 -8.70 3.33 -17.12
CA GLY A 19 -10.16 3.46 -16.98
C GLY A 19 -10.77 2.71 -15.80
N GLY A 20 -9.97 2.04 -14.95
CA GLY A 20 -10.42 1.44 -13.70
C GLY A 20 -11.26 0.17 -13.84
N GLU A 21 -11.25 -0.44 -15.02
CA GLU A 21 -12.05 -1.61 -15.35
C GLU A 21 -11.28 -2.62 -16.19
N ILE A 22 -11.53 -3.92 -15.96
CA ILE A 22 -10.87 -5.01 -16.69
C ILE A 22 -11.85 -6.16 -17.00
N TRP A 23 -11.74 -6.73 -18.19
CA TRP A 23 -12.37 -7.99 -18.57
C TRP A 23 -11.77 -9.14 -17.77
N ILE A 24 -12.62 -10.05 -17.30
CA ILE A 24 -12.17 -11.22 -16.54
C ILE A 24 -11.16 -12.10 -17.29
N GLY A 25 -11.23 -12.18 -18.63
CA GLY A 25 -10.27 -12.94 -19.42
C GLY A 25 -8.87 -12.33 -19.42
N SER A 26 -8.75 -11.00 -19.59
CA SER A 26 -7.47 -10.29 -19.45
C SER A 26 -6.91 -10.50 -18.05
N LEU A 27 -7.74 -10.38 -17.00
CA LEU A 27 -7.29 -10.59 -15.62
C LEU A 27 -6.80 -12.04 -15.39
N ILE A 28 -7.44 -13.03 -16.01
CA ILE A 28 -7.00 -14.43 -15.96
C ILE A 28 -5.63 -14.56 -16.64
N ARG A 29 -5.45 -14.06 -17.87
CA ARG A 29 -4.18 -14.13 -18.61
C ARG A 29 -3.03 -13.46 -17.86
N LEU A 30 -3.27 -12.31 -17.25
CA LEU A 30 -2.28 -11.63 -16.42
C LEU A 30 -1.91 -12.46 -15.18
N LEU A 31 -2.86 -13.13 -14.54
CA LEU A 31 -2.62 -13.92 -13.33
C LEU A 31 -2.05 -15.32 -13.63
N GLU A 32 -2.24 -15.84 -14.85
CA GLU A 32 -1.60 -17.06 -15.33
C GLU A 32 -0.07 -16.94 -15.36
N ALA A 33 0.46 -15.75 -15.66
CA ALA A 33 1.90 -15.46 -15.57
C ALA A 33 2.50 -15.70 -14.16
N PHE A 34 1.64 -15.78 -13.14
CA PHE A 34 2.03 -16.09 -11.74
C PHE A 34 1.60 -17.49 -11.30
N GLY A 35 1.16 -18.34 -12.23
CA GLY A 35 0.70 -19.71 -11.96
C GLY A 35 -0.72 -19.81 -11.39
N HIS A 36 -1.53 -18.76 -11.48
CA HIS A 36 -2.94 -18.82 -11.07
C HIS A 36 -3.83 -19.30 -12.22
N ASN A 37 -4.64 -20.32 -11.96
CA ASN A 37 -5.62 -20.81 -12.95
C ASN A 37 -6.92 -19.98 -12.95
N ALA A 38 -7.67 -20.05 -14.04
CA ALA A 38 -8.93 -19.34 -14.24
C ALA A 38 -9.97 -19.56 -13.12
N GLN A 39 -10.05 -20.78 -12.56
CA GLN A 39 -10.99 -21.10 -11.49
C GLN A 39 -10.68 -20.32 -10.21
N SER A 40 -9.39 -20.25 -9.83
CA SER A 40 -8.94 -19.51 -8.65
C SER A 40 -9.20 -18.01 -8.76
N VAL A 41 -8.99 -17.43 -9.96
CA VAL A 41 -9.25 -16.02 -10.26
C VAL A 41 -10.74 -15.70 -10.17
N ARG A 42 -11.60 -16.51 -10.81
CA ARG A 42 -13.06 -16.33 -10.76
C ARG A 42 -13.59 -16.47 -9.34
N ALA A 43 -13.10 -17.44 -8.56
CA ALA A 43 -13.47 -17.61 -7.16
C ALA A 43 -13.03 -16.42 -6.30
N ALA A 44 -11.83 -15.86 -6.54
CA ALA A 44 -11.38 -14.64 -5.87
C ALA A 44 -12.26 -13.43 -6.21
N MET A 45 -12.56 -13.20 -7.49
CA MET A 45 -13.43 -12.12 -7.95
C MET A 45 -14.85 -12.22 -7.40
N SER A 46 -15.44 -13.43 -7.40
CA SER A 46 -16.76 -13.67 -6.81
C SER A 46 -16.78 -13.32 -5.31
N ARG A 47 -15.76 -13.72 -4.55
CA ARG A 47 -15.63 -13.34 -3.13
C ARG A 47 -15.45 -11.84 -2.95
N MET A 48 -14.63 -11.19 -3.78
CA MET A 48 -14.44 -9.74 -3.74
C MET A 48 -15.74 -8.99 -4.03
N GLN A 49 -16.56 -9.49 -4.96
CA GLN A 49 -17.86 -8.92 -5.28
C GLN A 49 -18.85 -9.09 -4.12
N LYS A 50 -18.95 -10.29 -3.54
CA LYS A 50 -19.79 -10.55 -2.34
C LYS A 50 -19.40 -9.66 -1.15
N GLN A 51 -18.12 -9.33 -1.02
CA GLN A 51 -17.60 -8.44 0.02
C GLN A 51 -17.76 -6.95 -0.31
N GLY A 52 -18.30 -6.60 -1.49
CA GLY A 52 -18.52 -5.23 -1.93
C GLY A 52 -17.24 -4.48 -2.34
N TRP A 53 -16.16 -5.18 -2.67
CA TRP A 53 -14.91 -4.55 -3.13
C TRP A 53 -14.91 -4.23 -4.63
N VAL A 54 -15.56 -5.08 -5.43
CA VAL A 54 -15.68 -4.93 -6.88
C VAL A 54 -17.13 -5.05 -7.30
N LYS A 55 -17.48 -4.40 -8.40
CA LYS A 55 -18.74 -4.57 -9.11
C LYS A 55 -18.46 -5.15 -10.49
N SER A 56 -19.40 -5.93 -10.98
CA SER A 56 -19.34 -6.51 -12.32
C SER A 56 -20.41 -5.91 -13.21
N HIS A 57 -20.11 -5.72 -14.48
CA HIS A 57 -21.13 -5.48 -15.49
C HIS A 57 -20.84 -6.33 -16.74
N LYS A 58 -21.85 -6.58 -17.56
CA LYS A 58 -21.72 -7.38 -18.78
C LYS A 58 -21.82 -6.51 -20.02
N ARG A 59 -20.98 -6.80 -21.02
CA ARG A 59 -21.10 -6.25 -22.37
C ARG A 59 -21.01 -7.41 -23.36
N GLY A 60 -22.13 -7.75 -23.98
CA GLY A 60 -22.26 -8.98 -24.76
C GLY A 60 -21.98 -10.22 -23.91
N ASN A 61 -21.08 -11.10 -24.37
CA ASN A 61 -20.68 -12.31 -23.65
C ASN A 61 -19.47 -12.11 -22.69
N LYS A 62 -19.03 -10.86 -22.49
CA LYS A 62 -17.87 -10.55 -21.64
C LYS A 62 -18.32 -9.91 -20.32
N SER A 63 -17.72 -10.36 -19.23
CA SER A 63 -17.89 -9.78 -17.89
C SER A 63 -16.70 -8.89 -17.54
N TYR A 64 -16.99 -7.64 -17.23
CA TYR A 64 -16.02 -6.62 -16.83
C TYR A 64 -16.18 -6.32 -15.34
N TYR A 65 -15.07 -6.00 -14.68
CA TYR A 65 -15.02 -5.71 -13.26
C TYR A 65 -14.30 -4.39 -13.00
N SER A 66 -14.88 -3.60 -12.10
CA SER A 66 -14.30 -2.36 -11.58
C SER A 66 -14.42 -2.32 -10.06
N LEU A 67 -13.59 -1.51 -9.41
CA LEU A 67 -13.71 -1.28 -7.96
C LEU A 67 -15.02 -0.54 -7.66
N THR A 68 -15.68 -0.91 -6.56
CA THR A 68 -16.74 -0.09 -5.96
C THR A 68 -16.14 1.18 -5.33
N GLU A 69 -16.97 2.14 -4.92
CA GLU A 69 -16.48 3.31 -4.18
C GLU A 69 -15.76 2.91 -2.88
N ARG A 70 -16.25 1.85 -2.20
CA ARG A 70 -15.55 1.25 -1.06
C ARG A 70 -14.16 0.73 -1.44
N GLY A 71 -14.06 0.01 -2.56
CA GLY A 71 -12.80 -0.50 -3.10
C GLY A 71 -11.82 0.62 -3.44
N LYS A 72 -12.31 1.66 -4.11
CA LYS A 72 -11.53 2.86 -4.46
C LYS A 72 -11.06 3.62 -3.21
N LYS A 73 -11.93 3.86 -2.21
CA LYS A 73 -11.56 4.53 -0.95
C LYS A 73 -10.43 3.77 -0.25
N ARG A 74 -10.56 2.44 -0.10
CA ARG A 74 -9.51 1.61 0.52
C ARG A 74 -8.20 1.67 -0.26
N MET A 75 -8.26 1.63 -1.59
CA MET A 75 -7.09 1.72 -2.46
C MET A 75 -6.42 3.08 -2.38
N ASN A 76 -7.19 4.17 -2.36
CA ASN A 76 -6.67 5.52 -2.23
C ASN A 76 -6.04 5.78 -0.86
N VAL A 77 -6.60 5.22 0.22
CA VAL A 77 -5.97 5.26 1.55
C VAL A 77 -4.62 4.54 1.50
N ALA A 78 -4.54 3.34 0.92
CA ALA A 78 -3.28 2.63 0.76
C ALA A 78 -2.29 3.41 -0.13
N ALA A 79 -2.74 3.97 -1.25
CA ALA A 79 -1.92 4.77 -2.15
C ALA A 79 -1.37 6.02 -1.44
N LYS A 80 -2.22 6.79 -0.74
CA LYS A 80 -1.78 7.94 0.08
C LYS A 80 -0.69 7.52 1.07
N ARG A 81 -0.76 6.33 1.66
CA ARG A 81 0.29 5.85 2.58
C ARG A 81 1.61 5.52 1.88
N ILE A 82 1.55 4.99 0.65
CA ILE A 82 2.78 4.73 -0.14
C ILE A 82 3.50 6.05 -0.48
N PHE A 83 2.74 7.12 -0.72
CA PHE A 83 3.29 8.39 -1.20
C PHE A 83 3.50 9.45 -0.11
N LYS A 84 2.85 9.34 1.06
CA LYS A 84 2.60 10.50 1.93
C LYS A 84 2.94 10.31 3.40
N LEU A 85 4.00 9.57 3.69
CA LEU A 85 4.54 9.43 5.04
C LEU A 85 6.01 9.86 5.14
N LYS A 86 6.29 11.01 4.53
CA LYS A 86 7.41 11.86 4.91
C LYS A 86 6.93 13.31 4.93
N PRO A 87 6.36 13.82 6.04
CA PRO A 87 6.49 15.25 6.25
C PRO A 87 7.98 15.57 6.21
N GLU A 88 8.42 16.42 5.28
CA GLU A 88 9.84 16.80 5.13
C GLU A 88 10.44 17.35 6.43
N ARG A 89 9.57 17.80 7.35
CA ARG A 89 9.96 18.29 8.66
C ARG A 89 8.90 17.96 9.71
N TRP A 90 9.32 17.51 10.88
CA TRP A 90 8.42 17.35 12.01
C TRP A 90 8.01 18.73 12.53
N ASP A 91 6.74 18.91 12.88
CA ASP A 91 6.25 20.19 13.44
C ASP A 91 6.54 20.33 14.95
N GLY A 92 7.29 19.39 15.52
CA GLY A 92 7.65 19.35 16.94
C GLY A 92 6.52 18.87 17.86
N LYS A 93 5.38 18.44 17.29
CA LYS A 93 4.17 18.11 18.06
C LYS A 93 3.77 16.65 17.92
N TRP A 94 3.27 16.10 19.02
CA TRP A 94 2.69 14.78 19.14
C TRP A 94 1.16 14.89 19.08
N ARG A 95 0.55 14.03 18.26
CA ARG A 95 -0.89 13.80 18.23
C ARG A 95 -1.17 12.67 19.19
N MET A 96 -1.82 12.97 20.29
CA MET A 96 -2.11 12.02 21.35
C MET A 96 -3.59 11.71 21.36
N LEU A 97 -3.93 10.43 21.19
CA LEU A 97 -5.29 9.93 21.27
C LEU A 97 -5.41 9.07 22.52
N ILE A 98 -6.32 9.47 23.41
CA ILE A 98 -6.68 8.73 24.61
C ILE A 98 -8.12 8.26 24.43
N TYR A 99 -8.41 7.02 24.81
CA TYR A 99 -9.78 6.55 24.81
C TYR A 99 -10.18 5.85 26.11
N SER A 100 -11.47 5.92 26.43
CA SER A 100 -12.10 5.21 27.54
C SER A 100 -13.34 4.46 27.04
N ILE A 101 -13.12 3.47 26.17
CA ILE A 101 -14.19 2.69 25.55
C ILE A 101 -14.64 1.58 26.52
N PRO A 102 -15.94 1.51 26.90
CA PRO A 102 -16.47 0.48 27.79
C PRO A 102 -16.24 -0.93 27.25
N GLU A 103 -16.12 -1.89 28.17
CA GLU A 103 -15.86 -3.29 27.84
C GLU A 103 -16.97 -3.92 26.98
N THR A 104 -18.21 -3.45 27.14
CA THR A 104 -19.35 -3.81 26.29
C THR A 104 -19.14 -3.46 24.81
N LYS A 105 -18.25 -2.52 24.51
CA LYS A 105 -17.86 -2.09 23.16
C LYS A 105 -16.45 -2.57 22.76
N ARG A 106 -15.95 -3.67 23.36
CA ARG A 106 -14.64 -4.28 23.05
C ARG A 106 -14.36 -4.39 21.55
N HIS A 107 -15.35 -4.82 20.76
CA HIS A 107 -15.18 -4.99 19.31
C HIS A 107 -14.83 -3.66 18.59
N ILE A 108 -15.42 -2.53 19.02
CA ILE A 108 -15.12 -1.21 18.47
C ILE A 108 -13.71 -0.78 18.88
N ARG A 109 -13.33 -1.01 20.15
CA ARG A 109 -11.97 -0.75 20.63
C ARG A 109 -10.93 -1.49 19.80
N ASP A 110 -11.17 -2.77 19.50
CA ASP A 110 -10.22 -3.59 18.75
C ASP A 110 -10.13 -3.16 17.27
N GLU A 111 -11.23 -2.68 16.66
CA GLU A 111 -11.19 -2.07 15.32
C GLU A 111 -10.50 -0.70 15.32
N LEU A 112 -10.73 0.15 16.33
CA LEU A 112 -10.04 1.42 16.50
C LEU A 112 -8.53 1.21 16.57
N ARG A 113 -8.06 0.26 17.40
CA ARG A 113 -6.63 -0.06 17.53
C ARG A 113 -6.00 -0.46 16.19
N LYS A 114 -6.70 -1.27 15.40
CA LYS A 114 -6.23 -1.65 14.05
C LYS A 114 -6.11 -0.44 13.14
N GLU A 115 -7.08 0.47 13.17
CA GLU A 115 -7.06 1.69 12.37
C GLU A 115 -5.97 2.68 12.85
N LEU A 116 -5.69 2.75 14.15
CA LEU A 116 -4.61 3.57 14.72
C LEU A 116 -3.22 3.08 14.26
N VAL A 117 -2.95 1.78 14.40
CA VAL A 117 -1.72 1.16 13.85
C VAL A 117 -1.65 1.39 12.33
N TRP A 118 -2.78 1.22 11.65
CA TRP A 118 -2.92 1.48 10.22
C TRP A 118 -2.79 2.97 9.83
N SER A 119 -2.85 3.90 10.77
CA SER A 119 -2.66 5.33 10.54
C SER A 119 -1.27 5.80 10.94
N GLY A 120 -0.45 4.95 11.57
CA GLY A 120 0.90 5.29 12.04
C GLY A 120 0.95 5.79 13.48
N PHE A 121 -0.06 5.48 14.30
CA PHE A 121 0.02 5.67 15.74
C PHE A 121 0.80 4.51 16.40
N GLY A 122 1.59 4.84 17.40
CA GLY A 122 2.27 3.93 18.31
C GLY A 122 1.58 3.90 19.67
N SER A 123 1.65 2.76 20.34
CA SER A 123 1.02 2.56 21.64
C SER A 123 1.93 3.07 22.75
N LEU A 124 1.55 4.17 23.40
CA LEU A 124 2.24 4.67 24.61
C LEU A 124 1.78 3.92 25.87
N SER A 125 0.50 3.52 25.91
CA SER A 125 -0.09 2.67 26.95
C SER A 125 -1.34 1.98 26.42
N HIS A 126 -2.02 1.17 27.25
CA HIS A 126 -3.21 0.41 26.82
C HIS A 126 -4.34 1.27 26.22
N SER A 127 -4.47 2.53 26.61
CA SER A 127 -5.50 3.46 26.13
C SER A 127 -4.93 4.76 25.55
N CYS A 128 -3.61 4.93 25.51
CA CYS A 128 -2.96 6.14 25.01
C CYS A 128 -2.08 5.81 23.80
N TRP A 129 -2.35 6.50 22.70
CA TRP A 129 -1.69 6.34 21.41
C TRP A 129 -1.09 7.67 20.98
N ILE A 130 0.09 7.64 20.37
CA ILE A 130 0.76 8.84 19.90
C ILE A 130 1.19 8.71 18.44
N SER A 131 1.24 9.82 17.72
CA SER A 131 1.85 9.91 16.39
C SER A 131 2.53 11.27 16.22
N PRO A 132 3.68 11.36 15.54
CA PRO A 132 4.25 12.66 15.17
C PRO A 132 3.59 13.24 13.90
N ASN A 133 2.76 12.45 13.22
CA ASN A 133 2.12 12.84 11.97
C ASN A 133 0.85 13.68 12.23
N PRO A 134 0.58 14.70 11.40
CA PRO A 134 -0.63 15.53 11.50
C PRO A 134 -1.85 14.75 11.00
N LEU A 135 -2.43 13.95 11.89
CA LEU A 135 -3.51 13.01 11.59
C LEU A 135 -4.90 13.48 12.05
N GLU A 136 -5.08 14.79 12.25
CA GLU A 136 -6.31 15.40 12.77
C GLU A 136 -7.55 14.98 11.97
N GLU A 137 -7.49 15.11 10.64
CA GLU A 137 -8.60 14.74 9.75
C GLU A 137 -8.91 13.23 9.81
N GLN A 138 -7.88 12.39 9.86
CA GLN A 138 -8.06 10.94 9.90
C GLN A 138 -8.68 10.52 11.24
N VAL A 139 -8.28 11.14 12.34
CA VAL A 139 -8.87 10.89 13.66
C VAL A 139 -10.34 11.32 13.69
N ALA A 140 -10.68 12.50 13.18
CA ALA A 140 -12.06 12.95 13.08
C ALA A 140 -12.94 11.97 12.28
N GLU A 141 -12.47 11.52 11.10
CA GLU A 141 -13.17 10.51 10.29
C GLU A 141 -13.33 9.16 11.03
N MET A 142 -12.37 8.77 11.87
CA MET A 142 -12.45 7.53 12.64
C MET A 142 -13.44 7.65 13.79
N VAL A 143 -13.41 8.74 14.55
CA VAL A 143 -14.30 8.99 15.68
C VAL A 143 -15.76 9.03 15.22
N GLU A 144 -16.05 9.79 14.15
CA GLU A 144 -17.39 9.89 13.58
C GLU A 144 -17.89 8.52 13.08
N ARG A 145 -17.05 7.78 12.34
CA ARG A 145 -17.42 6.47 11.78
C ARG A 145 -17.85 5.46 12.84
N TYR A 146 -17.21 5.49 14.00
CA TYR A 146 -17.44 4.52 15.07
C TYR A 146 -18.35 5.07 16.20
N GLY A 147 -18.78 6.33 16.12
CA GLY A 147 -19.59 7.00 17.16
C GLY A 147 -18.86 7.01 18.50
N LEU A 148 -17.63 7.52 18.49
CA LEU A 148 -16.70 7.49 19.63
C LEU A 148 -16.53 8.85 20.33
N ASP A 149 -17.38 9.82 20.02
CA ASP A 149 -17.29 11.21 20.50
C ASP A 149 -17.20 11.29 22.04
N ASP A 150 -17.97 10.49 22.75
CA ASP A 150 -17.99 10.46 24.23
C ASP A 150 -16.85 9.62 24.86
N TYR A 151 -16.02 8.97 24.04
CA TYR A 151 -15.03 7.99 24.50
C TYR A 151 -13.60 8.32 24.12
N VAL A 152 -13.36 9.37 23.34
CA VAL A 152 -12.05 9.70 22.79
C VAL A 152 -11.71 11.16 23.08
N ASP A 153 -10.54 11.37 23.67
CA ASP A 153 -9.91 12.67 23.80
C ASP A 153 -8.71 12.73 22.86
N PHE A 154 -8.54 13.85 22.16
CA PHE A 154 -7.46 14.04 21.19
C PHE A 154 -6.73 15.36 21.44
N PHE A 155 -5.41 15.27 21.59
CA PHE A 155 -4.56 16.39 21.96
C PHE A 155 -3.42 16.56 20.96
N VAL A 156 -3.01 17.81 20.80
CA VAL A 156 -1.71 18.15 20.21
C VAL A 156 -0.81 18.60 21.35
N ALA A 157 0.30 17.89 21.56
CA ALA A 157 1.17 18.05 22.72
C ALA A 157 2.64 18.14 22.34
N GLU A 158 3.45 18.73 23.21
CA GLU A 158 4.91 18.68 23.12
C GLU A 158 5.44 17.72 24.18
N ASN A 159 6.52 16.99 23.87
CA ASN A 159 7.20 16.21 24.89
C ASN A 159 8.03 17.14 25.79
N LYS A 160 7.59 17.31 27.03
CA LYS A 160 8.32 17.99 28.11
C LYS A 160 8.79 17.02 29.20
N GLY A 161 8.74 15.71 28.91
CA GLY A 161 9.15 14.66 29.83
C GLY A 161 10.67 14.56 29.96
N PRO A 162 11.16 13.72 30.89
CA PRO A 162 12.59 13.55 31.14
C PRO A 162 13.32 12.82 30.00
N ASN A 163 12.60 12.08 29.16
CA ASN A 163 13.14 11.36 28.01
C ASN A 163 12.94 12.16 26.73
N ASP A 164 13.90 12.08 25.83
CA ASP A 164 13.80 12.71 24.51
C ASP A 164 12.75 12.03 23.60
N ASN A 165 12.53 12.64 22.43
CA ASN A 165 11.54 12.14 21.47
C ASN A 165 11.97 10.82 20.82
N LYS A 166 13.28 10.56 20.65
CA LYS A 166 13.77 9.31 20.06
C LYS A 166 13.51 8.13 21.01
N SER A 167 13.79 8.30 22.29
CA SER A 167 13.48 7.32 23.35
C SER A 167 11.98 7.06 23.47
N LEU A 168 11.14 8.07 23.22
CA LEU A 168 9.68 7.90 23.18
C LEU A 168 9.25 7.06 21.98
N VAL A 169 9.88 7.25 20.81
CA VAL A 169 9.65 6.44 19.61
C VAL A 169 9.98 4.98 19.84
N GLU A 170 11.16 4.68 20.36
CA GLU A 170 11.62 3.30 20.59
C GLU A 170 10.69 2.51 21.51
N ARG A 171 9.98 3.17 22.43
CA ARG A 171 8.99 2.52 23.30
C ARG A 171 7.64 2.27 22.63
N CYS A 172 7.27 3.09 21.65
CA CYS A 172 5.93 3.08 21.05
C CYS A 172 5.85 2.28 19.76
N TRP A 173 6.99 2.05 19.09
CA TRP A 173 7.11 1.31 17.85
C TRP A 173 8.28 0.32 17.91
N ASP A 174 8.07 -0.89 17.39
CA ASP A 174 9.14 -1.86 17.19
C ASP A 174 9.90 -1.54 15.90
N LEU A 175 10.75 -0.51 15.96
CA LEU A 175 11.53 -0.08 14.81
C LEU A 175 12.59 -1.11 14.41
N GLU A 176 13.08 -1.93 15.35
CA GLU A 176 14.04 -2.99 15.07
C GLU A 176 13.40 -4.08 14.19
N GLU A 177 12.18 -4.53 14.51
CA GLU A 177 11.44 -5.47 13.68
C GLU A 177 11.20 -4.91 12.27
N ILE A 178 10.80 -3.63 12.17
CA ILE A 178 10.55 -3.00 10.87
C ILE A 178 11.86 -2.89 10.07
N ASN A 179 12.96 -2.51 10.71
CA ASN A 179 14.26 -2.40 10.06
C ASN A 179 14.77 -3.76 9.59
N GLY A 180 14.56 -4.83 10.38
CA GLY A 180 14.86 -6.20 9.98
C GLY A 180 14.11 -6.62 8.72
N ARG A 181 12.82 -6.28 8.61
CA ARG A 181 12.04 -6.53 7.39
C ARG A 181 12.56 -5.74 6.19
N TYR A 182 13.01 -4.50 6.40
CA TYR A 182 13.68 -3.73 5.34
C TYR A 182 14.98 -4.38 4.89
N GLN A 183 15.79 -4.89 5.82
CA GLN A 183 17.02 -5.62 5.51
C GLN A 183 16.72 -6.85 4.65
N GLU A 184 15.73 -7.67 5.04
CA GLU A 184 15.31 -8.85 4.25
C GLU A 184 14.89 -8.48 2.82
N PHE A 185 14.12 -7.40 2.68
CA PHE A 185 13.73 -6.89 1.37
C PHE A 185 14.93 -6.44 0.54
N ILE A 186 15.84 -5.67 1.14
CA ILE A 186 17.07 -5.19 0.48
C ILE A 186 17.94 -6.37 0.04
N ASP A 187 18.16 -7.35 0.91
CA ASP A 187 19.01 -8.52 0.63
C ASP A 187 18.46 -9.37 -0.53
N HIS A 188 17.14 -9.48 -0.63
CA HIS A 188 16.48 -10.19 -1.71
C HIS A 188 16.51 -9.40 -3.02
N TYR A 189 16.08 -8.14 -2.98
CA TYR A 189 15.82 -7.36 -4.19
C TYR A 189 17.07 -6.69 -4.77
N SER A 190 18.11 -6.42 -3.98
CA SER A 190 19.37 -5.86 -4.49
C SER A 190 20.07 -6.81 -5.47
N LYS A 191 20.16 -8.09 -5.10
CA LYS A 191 20.72 -9.15 -5.96
C LYS A 191 19.88 -9.30 -7.23
N ARG A 192 18.55 -9.29 -7.07
CA ARG A 192 17.62 -9.46 -8.20
C ARG A 192 17.67 -8.28 -9.17
N PHE A 193 17.73 -7.06 -8.64
CA PHE A 193 17.87 -5.84 -9.42
C PHE A 193 19.08 -5.90 -10.35
N VAL A 194 20.26 -6.28 -9.83
CA VAL A 194 21.48 -6.41 -10.64
C VAL A 194 21.32 -7.45 -11.75
N ILE A 195 20.78 -8.63 -11.41
CA ILE A 195 20.60 -9.72 -12.38
C ILE A 195 19.63 -9.31 -13.49
N ASP A 196 18.47 -8.78 -13.11
CA ASP A 196 17.41 -8.48 -14.07
C ASP A 196 17.75 -7.23 -14.90
N ARG A 197 18.45 -6.24 -14.33
CA ARG A 197 19.03 -5.12 -15.10
C ARG A 197 19.94 -5.61 -16.21
N ASN A 198 20.90 -6.49 -15.90
CA ASN A 198 21.81 -7.05 -16.89
C ASN A 198 21.06 -7.86 -17.96
N LYS A 199 20.04 -8.65 -17.57
CA LYS A 199 19.22 -9.39 -18.54
C LYS A 199 18.45 -8.46 -19.47
N ILE A 200 17.87 -7.38 -18.95
CA ILE A 200 17.14 -6.39 -19.75
C ILE A 200 18.09 -5.71 -20.75
N GLU A 201 19.28 -5.29 -20.32
CA GLU A 201 20.30 -4.68 -21.19
C GLU A 201 20.75 -5.63 -22.32
N MET A 202 20.80 -6.94 -22.03
CA MET A 202 21.13 -7.97 -23.02
C MET A 202 19.92 -8.45 -23.85
N ASN A 203 18.72 -7.86 -23.68
CA ASN A 203 17.46 -8.32 -24.26
C ASN A 203 17.15 -9.81 -23.99
N LYS A 204 17.51 -10.29 -22.79
CA LYS A 204 17.31 -11.67 -22.31
C LYS A 204 16.17 -11.82 -21.31
N MET A 205 15.39 -10.75 -21.10
CA MET A 205 14.20 -10.78 -20.24
C MET A 205 13.00 -10.31 -21.06
N SER A 206 11.99 -11.15 -21.15
CA SER A 206 10.75 -10.85 -21.87
C SER A 206 9.90 -9.81 -21.14
N ASP A 207 8.97 -9.19 -21.88
CA ASP A 207 8.02 -8.24 -21.32
C ASP A 207 7.11 -8.89 -20.25
N GLU A 208 6.72 -10.16 -20.44
CA GLU A 208 5.95 -10.96 -19.46
C GLU A 208 6.75 -11.19 -18.16
N GLU A 209 8.04 -11.54 -18.26
CA GLU A 209 8.90 -11.69 -17.08
C GLU A 209 9.07 -10.36 -16.34
N CYS A 210 9.22 -9.25 -17.06
CA CYS A 210 9.30 -7.92 -16.45
C CYS A 210 8.00 -7.55 -15.73
N PHE A 211 6.85 -7.87 -16.32
CA PHE A 211 5.55 -7.69 -15.69
C PHE A 211 5.40 -8.48 -14.40
N VAL A 212 5.83 -9.75 -14.41
CA VAL A 212 5.82 -10.62 -13.25
C VAL A 212 6.70 -10.05 -12.13
N GLU A 213 7.94 -9.68 -12.44
CA GLU A 213 8.86 -9.16 -11.43
C GLU A 213 8.43 -7.80 -10.89
N ARG A 214 7.94 -6.88 -11.75
CA ARG A 214 7.41 -5.58 -11.28
C ARG A 214 6.25 -5.76 -10.32
N THR A 215 5.31 -6.65 -10.67
CA THR A 215 4.13 -6.89 -9.84
C THR A 215 4.51 -7.54 -8.50
N LYS A 216 5.48 -8.46 -8.48
CA LYS A 216 6.01 -9.04 -7.23
C LYS A 216 6.68 -7.97 -6.37
N LEU A 217 7.54 -7.14 -6.96
CA LEU A 217 8.22 -6.03 -6.28
C LEU A 217 7.22 -5.11 -5.57
N VAL A 218 6.18 -4.66 -6.29
CA VAL A 218 5.10 -3.84 -5.71
C VAL A 218 4.34 -4.60 -4.63
N HIS A 219 4.06 -5.89 -4.84
CA HIS A 219 3.34 -6.71 -3.88
C HIS A 219 4.07 -6.91 -2.55
N GLU A 220 5.38 -7.07 -2.59
CA GLU A 220 6.22 -7.22 -1.41
C GLU A 220 6.43 -5.86 -0.73
N TYR A 221 6.78 -4.82 -1.50
CA TYR A 221 7.03 -3.49 -0.93
C TYR A 221 5.80 -2.88 -0.24
N ARG A 222 4.59 -3.06 -0.78
CA ARG A 222 3.37 -2.54 -0.14
C ARG A 222 3.07 -3.18 1.23
N LYS A 223 3.74 -4.27 1.62
CA LYS A 223 3.57 -4.85 2.97
C LYS A 223 4.11 -3.91 4.03
N PHE A 224 5.11 -3.09 3.71
CA PHE A 224 5.62 -2.05 4.60
C PHE A 224 4.56 -1.03 4.98
N LEU A 225 3.55 -0.79 4.12
CA LEU A 225 2.40 0.06 4.47
C LEU A 225 1.60 -0.41 5.67
N PHE A 226 1.71 -1.68 6.05
CA PHE A 226 0.98 -2.22 7.19
C PHE A 226 1.75 -2.11 8.50
N VAL A 227 3.06 -1.81 8.43
CA VAL A 227 3.96 -1.85 9.58
C VAL A 227 4.80 -0.60 9.78
N ASP A 228 5.18 0.09 8.70
CA ASP A 228 5.94 1.33 8.80
C ASP A 228 5.01 2.49 9.23
N PRO A 229 5.25 3.09 10.42
CA PRO A 229 4.47 4.21 10.92
C PRO A 229 4.67 5.51 10.16
N GLY A 230 5.72 5.62 9.34
CA GLY A 230 6.00 6.84 8.59
C GLY A 230 6.47 7.98 9.45
N LEU A 231 7.44 7.72 10.34
CA LEU A 231 7.96 8.75 11.23
C LEU A 231 8.78 9.78 10.43
N PRO A 232 8.74 11.07 10.84
CA PRO A 232 9.65 12.08 10.32
C PRO A 232 11.11 11.67 10.48
N GLY A 233 11.97 12.09 9.55
CA GLY A 233 13.39 11.72 9.53
C GLY A 233 14.15 12.04 10.82
N GLU A 234 13.79 13.16 11.47
CA GLU A 234 14.37 13.62 12.74
C GLU A 234 14.12 12.65 13.92
N LEU A 235 13.09 11.81 13.82
CA LEU A 235 12.67 10.84 14.83
C LEU A 235 13.10 9.41 14.52
N LEU A 236 13.69 9.18 13.35
CA LEU A 236 14.16 7.87 12.94
C LEU A 236 15.51 7.53 13.61
N PRO A 237 15.81 6.23 13.79
CA PRO A 237 17.12 5.78 14.23
C PRO A 237 18.17 6.04 13.14
N ASP A 238 19.43 6.20 13.55
CA ASP A 238 20.51 6.58 12.65
C ASP A 238 20.77 5.56 11.52
N HIS A 239 20.47 4.27 11.76
CA HIS A 239 20.62 3.18 10.79
C HIS A 239 19.28 2.72 10.18
N TRP A 240 18.37 3.65 9.91
CA TRP A 240 17.09 3.33 9.28
C TRP A 240 17.24 2.93 7.80
N LEU A 241 16.80 1.73 7.46
CA LEU A 241 16.91 1.14 6.12
C LEU A 241 15.74 1.47 5.21
N GLY A 242 14.67 2.09 5.72
CA GLY A 242 13.48 2.38 4.92
C GLY A 242 13.77 3.27 3.71
N GLU A 243 14.71 4.21 3.82
CA GLU A 243 15.11 5.07 2.69
C GLU A 243 15.88 4.30 1.62
N HIS A 244 16.78 3.40 2.04
CA HIS A 244 17.53 2.52 1.13
C HIS A 244 16.60 1.53 0.41
N ALA A 245 15.64 0.95 1.13
CA ALA A 245 14.63 0.08 0.57
C ALA A 245 13.73 0.83 -0.44
N ALA A 246 13.33 2.06 -0.12
CA ALA A 246 12.55 2.91 -1.01
C ALA A 246 13.33 3.25 -2.29
N ALA A 247 14.61 3.63 -2.18
CA ALA A 247 15.47 3.90 -3.33
C ALA A 247 15.61 2.67 -4.24
N LEU A 248 15.95 1.51 -3.66
CA LEU A 248 16.03 0.24 -4.38
C LEU A 248 14.71 -0.12 -5.07
N PHE A 249 13.58 0.04 -4.37
CA PHE A 249 12.26 -0.20 -4.94
C PHE A 249 12.01 0.67 -6.16
N ARG A 250 12.28 1.99 -6.07
CA ARG A 250 12.08 2.93 -7.19
C ARG A 250 12.96 2.58 -8.39
N ASP A 251 14.26 2.40 -8.17
CA ASP A 251 15.22 2.13 -9.23
C ASP A 251 14.85 0.83 -9.96
N TYR A 252 14.49 -0.20 -9.19
CA TYR A 252 14.10 -1.48 -9.76
C TYR A 252 12.74 -1.40 -10.47
N TYR A 253 11.77 -0.69 -9.89
CA TYR A 253 10.48 -0.45 -10.53
C TYR A 253 10.67 0.27 -11.87
N GLN A 254 11.54 1.29 -11.93
CA GLN A 254 11.78 2.10 -13.12
C GLN A 254 12.33 1.29 -14.29
N ILE A 255 13.32 0.41 -14.07
CA ILE A 255 13.87 -0.41 -15.17
C ILE A 255 12.87 -1.43 -15.70
N LEU A 256 11.95 -1.91 -14.84
CA LEU A 256 10.90 -2.86 -15.21
C LEU A 256 9.69 -2.18 -15.84
N ALA A 257 9.50 -0.87 -15.61
CA ALA A 257 8.26 -0.15 -15.88
C ALA A 257 7.79 -0.26 -17.33
N LYS A 258 8.65 0.04 -18.30
CA LYS A 258 8.29 0.04 -19.72
C LYS A 258 8.00 -1.38 -20.26
N PRO A 259 8.90 -2.37 -20.13
CA PRO A 259 8.62 -3.73 -20.60
C PRO A 259 7.38 -4.35 -19.95
N ALA A 260 7.22 -4.19 -18.64
CA ALA A 260 6.05 -4.68 -17.92
C ALA A 260 4.73 -4.07 -18.44
N SER A 261 4.75 -2.78 -18.77
CA SER A 261 3.56 -2.08 -19.28
C SER A 261 3.19 -2.54 -20.68
N ARG A 262 4.16 -2.83 -21.56
CA ARG A 262 3.88 -3.38 -22.89
C ARG A 262 3.10 -4.69 -22.82
N PHE A 263 3.56 -5.63 -22.00
CA PHE A 263 2.85 -6.89 -21.78
C PHE A 263 1.44 -6.68 -21.21
N PHE A 264 1.30 -5.80 -20.20
CA PHE A 264 -0.01 -5.47 -19.66
C PHE A 264 -0.94 -4.88 -20.72
N GLU A 265 -0.46 -3.90 -21.50
CA GLU A 265 -1.22 -3.22 -22.55
C GLU A 265 -1.64 -4.16 -23.67
N GLU A 266 -0.78 -5.09 -24.07
CA GLU A 266 -1.10 -6.15 -25.04
C GLU A 266 -2.29 -6.99 -24.56
N VAL A 267 -2.18 -7.57 -23.36
CA VAL A 267 -3.26 -8.39 -22.76
C VAL A 267 -4.53 -7.57 -22.48
N PHE A 268 -4.38 -6.28 -22.18
CA PHE A 268 -5.49 -5.38 -21.93
C PHE A 268 -6.23 -4.99 -23.23
N ALA A 269 -5.51 -4.77 -24.33
CA ALA A 269 -6.08 -4.44 -25.63
C ALA A 269 -6.90 -5.59 -26.20
N GLU A 270 -6.41 -6.84 -26.10
CA GLU A 270 -7.12 -8.04 -26.53
C GLU A 270 -8.49 -8.21 -25.87
N GLY A 271 -8.63 -7.72 -24.63
CA GLY A 271 -9.86 -7.80 -23.87
C GLY A 271 -11.01 -6.94 -24.40
N GLN A 272 -10.74 -6.06 -25.38
CA GLN A 272 -11.61 -4.92 -25.70
C GLN A 272 -11.97 -4.15 -24.42
N ASN A 273 -11.02 -3.94 -23.52
CA ASN A 273 -11.25 -3.14 -22.32
C ASN A 273 -11.50 -1.66 -22.72
N GLY A 274 -11.91 -0.80 -21.78
CA GLY A 274 -12.05 0.64 -22.05
C GLY A 274 -10.78 1.24 -22.67
N GLN A 275 -10.87 2.42 -23.29
CA GLN A 275 -9.69 3.09 -23.86
C GLN A 275 -8.69 3.45 -22.75
N LYS A 276 -7.39 3.28 -23.04
CA LYS A 276 -6.28 3.80 -22.20
C LYS A 276 -6.54 5.28 -21.90
N GLU A 277 -6.35 5.70 -20.65
CA GLU A 277 -6.40 7.13 -20.34
C GLU A 277 -5.30 7.83 -21.17
N PRO A 278 -5.62 8.78 -22.07
CA PRO A 278 -4.66 9.32 -23.03
C PRO A 278 -3.42 9.99 -22.43
N LYS A 279 -3.42 10.23 -21.12
CA LYS A 279 -2.40 10.99 -20.38
C LYS A 279 -1.54 10.14 -19.43
N TYR A 280 -1.71 8.82 -19.36
CA TYR A 280 -0.92 7.99 -18.45
C TYR A 280 0.40 7.54 -19.09
N ASP A 281 1.52 8.06 -18.57
CA ASP A 281 2.86 7.49 -18.74
C ASP A 281 3.20 6.64 -17.51
N VAL A 282 3.70 5.42 -17.73
CA VAL A 282 4.18 4.56 -16.65
C VAL A 282 5.35 5.20 -15.89
N LEU A 283 6.15 6.04 -16.56
CA LEU A 283 7.22 6.79 -15.92
C LEU A 283 6.71 7.89 -14.98
N ASP A 284 5.46 8.34 -15.19
CA ASP A 284 4.78 9.26 -14.29
C ASP A 284 4.02 8.52 -13.16
N HIS A 285 4.25 7.22 -13.01
CA HIS A 285 3.60 6.47 -11.96
C HIS A 285 4.01 7.04 -10.60
N PRO A 286 3.07 7.19 -9.65
CA PRO A 286 3.38 7.70 -8.32
C PRO A 286 4.52 6.95 -7.59
N PHE A 287 4.77 5.67 -7.92
CA PHE A 287 5.92 4.91 -7.40
C PHE A 287 7.29 5.36 -7.95
N ILE A 288 7.33 6.15 -9.03
CA ILE A 288 8.56 6.67 -9.65
C ILE A 288 8.76 8.15 -9.28
N ILE A 289 7.69 8.95 -9.30
CA ILE A 289 7.78 10.38 -9.04
C ILE A 289 7.79 10.66 -7.53
N GLU A 290 8.91 11.18 -7.02
CA GLU A 290 8.91 11.99 -5.80
C GLU A 290 8.18 13.31 -6.09
N ARG A 291 7.18 13.64 -5.27
CA ARG A 291 6.72 15.01 -5.08
C ARG A 291 6.78 15.33 -3.60
#